data_AF-A0A1B9KXK3-F1
#
_entry.id   AF-A0A1B9KXK3-F1
#
_cell.length_a   1.000
_cell.length_b   1.000
_cell.length_c   1.000
_cell.angle_alpha   90.00
_cell.angle_beta   90.00
_cell.angle_gamma   90.00
#
_symmetry.space_group_name_H-M   'P 1'
#
loop_
_entity.id
_entity.type
_entity.pdbx_description
1 polymer ?
#
loop_
_entity_poly.entity_id
_entity_poly.type
_entity_poly.pdbx_seq_one_letter_code
_entity_poly.pdbx_strand_id
1 'polypeptide(L)'
;MTCKNKTIDSNVAGLYIANEDCLKILPDNPVWHGIEVNSYSDLGGSTTLLQRETINPSRQNQKGKIVDLDANAGFSLDFTKNILTWLMQGFMFADAREKFTTKPLDGIQNKIMSIDSDGYNLETPCVNPPIKGMLIFASGFDKHKNNGIKVIKSATASKIIVNGGLAENTLVNDNAKLTAVGFKFQAGECSIVANGGGFPSLVTTKTKVTSLNLTLGEWIFLGGDTSNSSFKKNKGWARITAISDYSLTFDDTDFTPIDENNNNLELELYFGTVIKNESRQDLIKKRSYCIERTLGDDGNGLQAQYVTGAVANEIKFNLSTAQYITCDLSYVACGSLTKKGGERLDGVRLVADKSEAYNTTSNIYRQKLSVIDKTSSIPQTLFAYVTDSNLSISNGVTGIKALGILGSFDVSVGNFNVTGSLTAFFSSVAAIEAIKNNADVGFSTILASNNAGAIFDIPLLALSGGIPNVEKDQKITIPLEKTGAENKHGYTMMYQSFEYLPDIAMPAAND
;
A
#
# COMPACT_ATOMS: atom_id res chain seq x y z
N MET A 1 -9.16 47.77 13.86
CA MET A 1 -8.41 47.83 12.59
C MET A 1 -7.37 46.73 12.65
N THR A 2 -7.62 45.58 12.03
CA THR A 2 -6.66 44.46 12.01
C THR A 2 -5.57 44.81 11.00
N CYS A 3 -4.30 44.86 11.42
CA CYS A 3 -3.19 45.09 10.50
C CYS A 3 -3.25 44.06 9.37
N LYS A 4 -3.19 44.52 8.11
CA LYS A 4 -3.06 43.62 6.96
C LYS A 4 -1.77 42.84 7.12
N ASN A 5 -1.88 41.52 7.27
CA ASN A 5 -0.72 40.65 7.28
C ASN A 5 -0.07 40.69 5.89
N LYS A 6 1.25 40.89 5.83
CA LYS A 6 1.99 41.00 4.55
C LYS A 6 2.49 39.64 4.04
N THR A 7 2.38 38.61 4.87
CA THR A 7 2.88 37.26 4.63
C THR A 7 1.84 36.23 5.07
N ILE A 8 1.93 35.02 4.52
CA ILE A 8 1.11 33.85 4.87
C ILE A 8 2.07 32.78 5.40
N ASP A 9 1.75 32.21 6.56
CA ASP A 9 2.58 31.18 7.19
C ASP A 9 2.41 29.83 6.49
N SER A 10 3.47 29.03 6.41
CA SER A 10 3.44 27.72 5.73
C SER A 10 2.46 26.73 6.35
N ASN A 11 2.17 26.85 7.65
CA ASN A 11 1.33 25.91 8.40
C ASN A 11 -0.16 25.92 7.99
N VAL A 12 -0.57 26.85 7.12
CA VAL A 12 -1.94 26.88 6.56
C VAL A 12 -2.07 26.14 5.23
N ALA A 13 -0.95 25.65 4.68
CA ALA A 13 -0.95 24.86 3.46
C ALA A 13 -1.53 23.46 3.71
N GLY A 14 -2.23 22.93 2.72
CA GLY A 14 -2.78 21.58 2.71
C GLY A 14 -2.63 20.97 1.32
N LEU A 15 -2.62 19.63 1.26
CA LEU A 15 -2.55 18.88 0.01
C LEU A 15 -3.84 18.08 -0.18
N TYR A 16 -4.38 18.13 -1.40
CA TYR A 16 -5.49 17.30 -1.83
C TYR A 16 -5.19 16.65 -3.18
N ILE A 17 -5.62 15.41 -3.37
CA ILE A 17 -5.46 14.69 -4.64
C ILE A 17 -6.81 14.17 -5.10
N ALA A 18 -7.13 14.38 -6.38
CA ALA A 18 -8.30 13.81 -7.03
C ALA A 18 -7.90 12.95 -8.23
N ASN A 19 -8.61 11.84 -8.45
CA ASN A 19 -8.50 11.04 -9.66
C ASN A 19 -9.05 11.82 -10.85
N GLU A 20 -8.39 11.70 -12.00
CA GLU A 20 -8.88 12.19 -13.28
C GLU A 20 -9.49 11.04 -14.09
N ASP A 21 -10.55 11.30 -14.86
CA ASP A 21 -11.14 10.32 -15.79
C ASP A 21 -10.24 10.11 -17.01
N CYS A 22 -9.57 11.18 -17.42
CA CYS A 22 -8.61 11.22 -18.50
C CYS A 22 -7.56 12.29 -18.18
N LEU A 23 -6.41 12.23 -18.83
CA LEU A 23 -5.31 13.18 -18.60
C LEU A 23 -5.80 14.65 -18.65
N LYS A 24 -5.63 15.39 -17.55
CA LYS A 24 -6.08 16.78 -17.35
C LYS A 24 -7.60 16.98 -17.23
N ILE A 25 -8.39 15.91 -17.17
CA ILE A 25 -9.86 15.96 -17.13
C ILE A 25 -10.33 15.34 -15.81
N LEU A 26 -10.80 16.21 -14.91
CA LEU A 26 -11.49 15.78 -13.70
C LEU A 26 -12.88 15.21 -14.04
N PRO A 27 -13.38 14.24 -13.27
CA PRO A 27 -14.77 13.77 -13.38
C PRO A 27 -15.74 14.89 -13.02
N ASP A 28 -17.02 14.74 -13.40
CA ASP A 28 -18.09 15.72 -13.13
C ASP A 28 -18.25 16.04 -11.63
N ASN A 29 -18.03 15.04 -10.78
CA ASN A 29 -18.10 15.17 -9.32
C ASN A 29 -16.78 14.69 -8.70
N PRO A 30 -15.71 15.51 -8.74
CA PRO A 30 -14.41 15.08 -8.28
C PRO A 30 -14.37 14.99 -6.76
N VAL A 31 -13.75 13.92 -6.28
CA VAL A 31 -13.50 13.70 -4.85
C VAL A 31 -12.02 13.95 -4.59
N TRP A 32 -11.76 14.90 -3.71
CA TRP A 32 -10.44 15.36 -3.32
C TRP A 32 -10.06 14.72 -1.98
N HIS A 33 -9.09 13.83 -2.00
CA HIS A 33 -8.57 13.17 -0.80
C HIS A 33 -7.53 14.07 -0.15
N GLY A 34 -7.80 14.54 1.06
CA GLY A 34 -6.82 15.27 1.86
C GLY A 34 -5.66 14.36 2.28
N ILE A 35 -4.44 14.89 2.26
CA ILE A 35 -3.22 14.15 2.63
C ILE A 35 -2.41 14.99 3.62
N GLU A 36 -1.99 14.36 4.72
CA GLU A 36 -1.02 14.94 5.65
C GLU A 36 0.39 14.72 5.08
N VAL A 37 1.11 15.82 4.87
CA VAL A 37 2.47 15.80 4.33
C VAL A 37 3.44 16.44 5.30
N ASN A 38 4.65 15.90 5.33
CA ASN A 38 5.76 16.40 6.12
C ASN A 38 6.46 17.56 5.41
N SER A 39 6.55 17.49 4.09
CA SER A 39 7.18 18.52 3.25
C SER A 39 6.77 18.40 1.78
N TYR A 40 7.02 19.46 1.01
CA TYR A 40 6.89 19.48 -0.45
C TYR A 40 8.30 19.56 -1.06
N SER A 41 8.66 18.65 -1.96
CA SER A 41 9.93 18.74 -2.71
C SER A 41 9.81 19.75 -3.85
N ASP A 42 8.77 19.58 -4.66
CA ASP A 42 8.48 20.36 -5.87
C ASP A 42 6.99 20.29 -6.15
N LEU A 43 6.33 21.41 -6.37
CA LEU A 43 4.91 21.40 -6.77
C LEU A 43 4.61 22.64 -7.59
N GLY A 44 4.23 22.40 -8.84
CA GLY A 44 3.88 23.45 -9.80
C GLY A 44 4.60 23.27 -11.13
N GLY A 45 4.60 24.35 -11.92
CA GLY A 45 5.25 24.38 -13.22
C GLY A 45 6.43 25.35 -13.27
N SER A 46 7.53 24.90 -13.85
CA SER A 46 8.71 25.71 -14.15
C SER A 46 8.72 26.08 -15.63
N THR A 47 8.81 27.37 -15.95
CA THR A 47 8.82 27.87 -17.33
C THR A 47 10.23 28.11 -17.83
N THR A 48 10.57 27.61 -19.01
CA THR A 48 11.84 27.95 -19.68
C THR A 48 11.67 29.20 -20.53
N LEU A 49 12.55 30.17 -20.35
CA LEU A 49 12.60 31.41 -21.13
C LEU A 49 13.75 31.35 -22.14
N LEU A 50 13.46 31.60 -23.41
CA LEU A 50 14.49 31.80 -24.42
C LEU A 50 14.69 33.30 -24.64
N GLN A 51 15.88 33.79 -24.29
CA GLN A 51 16.25 35.19 -24.51
C GLN A 51 16.59 35.42 -25.98
N ARG A 52 16.20 36.59 -26.51
CA ARG A 52 16.58 36.98 -27.87
C ARG A 52 17.91 37.71 -27.83
N GLU A 53 18.94 37.07 -28.36
CA GLU A 53 20.26 37.64 -28.57
C GLU A 53 20.42 37.99 -30.06
N THR A 54 20.24 39.26 -30.39
CA THR A 54 20.42 39.79 -31.75
C THR A 54 21.64 40.69 -31.78
N ILE A 55 22.37 40.72 -32.89
CA ILE A 55 23.44 41.72 -33.11
C ILE A 55 22.80 43.11 -33.04
N ASN A 56 23.09 43.83 -31.95
CA ASN A 56 22.52 45.12 -31.64
C ASN A 56 23.65 46.08 -31.21
N PRO A 57 23.79 47.26 -31.84
CA PRO A 57 24.81 48.24 -31.47
C PRO A 57 24.76 48.70 -30.00
N SER A 58 23.58 48.63 -29.36
CA SER A 58 23.42 48.95 -27.93
C SER A 58 23.98 47.88 -26.98
N ARG A 59 24.38 46.70 -27.50
CA ARG A 59 24.92 45.56 -26.73
C ARG A 59 23.98 45.07 -25.60
N GLN A 60 22.68 45.26 -25.76
CA GLN A 60 21.67 44.82 -24.79
C GLN A 60 20.87 43.61 -25.32
N ASN A 61 20.59 42.66 -24.43
CA ASN A 61 19.71 41.54 -24.72
C ASN A 61 18.24 41.98 -24.72
N GLN A 62 17.42 41.39 -25.60
CA GLN A 62 15.98 41.66 -25.62
C GLN A 62 15.24 40.74 -24.63
N LYS A 63 14.04 41.15 -24.21
CA LYS A 63 13.20 40.33 -23.30
C LYS A 63 12.88 38.98 -23.94
N GLY A 64 13.16 37.90 -23.21
CA GLY A 64 12.86 36.53 -23.65
C GLY A 64 11.36 36.22 -23.66
N LYS A 65 11.00 35.13 -24.35
CA LYS A 65 9.64 34.56 -24.34
C LYS A 65 9.66 33.17 -23.71
N ILE A 66 8.54 32.78 -23.10
CA ILE A 66 8.35 31.42 -22.58
C ILE A 66 8.28 30.48 -23.78
N VAL A 67 9.10 29.42 -23.73
CA VAL A 67 9.16 28.38 -24.75
C VAL A 67 8.76 27.01 -24.22
N ASP A 68 8.68 26.84 -22.90
CA ASP A 68 8.42 25.54 -22.29
C ASP A 68 7.79 25.66 -20.89
N LEU A 69 7.18 24.57 -20.43
CA LEU A 69 6.64 24.39 -19.09
C LEU A 69 6.83 22.94 -18.64
N ASP A 70 7.62 22.72 -17.60
CA ASP A 70 7.73 21.43 -16.91
C ASP A 70 6.91 21.45 -15.64
N ALA A 71 5.92 20.58 -15.51
CA ALA A 71 5.05 20.49 -14.35
C ALA A 71 5.30 19.19 -13.59
N ASN A 72 5.58 19.29 -12.29
CA ASN A 72 5.82 18.14 -11.42
C ASN A 72 5.13 18.34 -10.08
N ALA A 73 4.92 17.23 -9.38
CA ALA A 73 4.47 17.24 -8.00
C ALA A 73 5.24 16.17 -7.22
N GLY A 74 5.88 16.57 -6.14
CA GLY A 74 6.56 15.70 -5.21
C GLY A 74 6.43 16.20 -3.78
N PHE A 75 6.25 15.26 -2.88
CA PHE A 75 5.98 15.49 -1.47
C PHE A 75 6.37 14.27 -0.64
N SER A 76 6.64 14.51 0.63
CA SER A 76 7.00 13.48 1.60
C SER A 76 5.92 13.34 2.66
N LEU A 77 5.60 12.12 3.06
CA LEU A 77 4.60 11.80 4.08
C LEU A 77 5.07 10.65 4.99
N ASP A 78 4.47 10.53 6.16
CA ASP A 78 4.65 9.37 7.02
C ASP A 78 3.85 8.17 6.49
N PHE A 79 4.41 6.98 6.56
CA PHE A 79 3.71 5.76 6.17
C PHE A 79 2.59 5.47 7.18
N THR A 80 1.35 5.63 6.73
CA THR A 80 0.14 5.33 7.51
C THR A 80 -0.72 4.27 6.81
N LYS A 81 -1.70 3.74 7.53
CA LYS A 81 -2.48 2.56 7.13
C LYS A 81 -3.29 2.75 5.85
N ASN A 82 -4.06 3.84 5.73
CA ASN A 82 -5.15 3.88 4.77
C ASN A 82 -4.81 4.61 3.46
N ILE A 83 -4.19 5.79 3.54
CA ILE A 83 -4.01 6.64 2.36
C ILE A 83 -3.05 6.02 1.35
N LEU A 84 -2.01 5.33 1.83
CA LEU A 84 -1.00 4.80 0.94
C LEU A 84 -1.53 3.63 0.09
N THR A 85 -2.42 2.79 0.62
CA THR A 85 -3.00 1.70 -0.17
C THR A 85 -3.69 2.26 -1.44
N TRP A 86 -4.38 3.40 -1.32
CA TRP A 86 -5.01 4.06 -2.46
C TRP A 86 -3.98 4.60 -3.46
N LEU A 87 -2.95 5.30 -2.98
CA LEU A 87 -1.89 5.88 -3.82
C LEU A 87 -1.04 4.81 -4.53
N MET A 88 -0.81 3.66 -3.88
CA MET A 88 -0.01 2.56 -4.42
C MET A 88 -0.56 2.00 -5.74
N GLN A 89 -1.87 2.10 -5.98
CA GLN A 89 -2.45 1.72 -7.29
C GLN A 89 -1.85 2.53 -8.44
N GLY A 90 -1.59 3.83 -8.19
CA GLY A 90 -0.91 4.72 -9.13
C GLY A 90 0.53 4.32 -9.41
N PHE A 91 1.29 3.93 -8.39
CA PHE A 91 2.71 3.56 -8.57
C PHE A 91 2.88 2.14 -9.13
N MET A 92 1.99 1.22 -8.82
CA MET A 92 2.03 -0.17 -9.31
C MET A 92 1.39 -0.34 -10.69
N PHE A 93 0.74 0.70 -11.24
CA PHE A 93 -0.10 0.66 -12.43
C PHE A 93 -1.05 -0.54 -12.45
N ALA A 94 -1.74 -0.76 -11.33
CA ALA A 94 -2.63 -1.89 -11.16
C ALA A 94 -3.78 -1.55 -10.22
N ASP A 95 -4.92 -2.18 -10.43
CA ASP A 95 -6.06 -2.08 -9.53
C ASP A 95 -5.82 -2.92 -8.28
N ALA A 96 -6.26 -2.41 -7.13
CA ALA A 96 -6.25 -3.14 -5.89
C ALA A 96 -7.24 -4.31 -5.96
N ARG A 97 -6.75 -5.50 -5.65
CA ARG A 97 -7.58 -6.69 -5.46
C ARG A 97 -8.17 -6.67 -4.07
N GLU A 98 -9.28 -5.95 -3.95
CA GLU A 98 -10.04 -5.85 -2.72
C GLU A 98 -10.85 -7.12 -2.46
N LYS A 99 -10.99 -7.47 -1.18
CA LYS A 99 -12.00 -8.45 -0.74
C LYS A 99 -13.34 -7.73 -0.61
N PHE A 100 -14.39 -8.45 -0.17
CA PHE A 100 -15.69 -7.82 0.05
C PHE A 100 -15.56 -6.58 0.94
N THR A 101 -16.03 -5.42 0.46
CA THR A 101 -16.08 -4.18 1.22
C THR A 101 -17.29 -3.35 0.80
N THR A 102 -17.90 -2.63 1.75
CA THR A 102 -18.97 -1.67 1.44
C THR A 102 -18.44 -0.30 1.03
N LYS A 103 -17.15 -0.05 1.25
CA LYS A 103 -16.47 1.20 0.90
C LYS A 103 -15.19 0.84 0.13
N PRO A 104 -15.29 0.57 -1.19
CA PRO A 104 -14.14 0.23 -2.02
C PRO A 104 -13.20 1.43 -2.17
N LEU A 105 -11.95 1.17 -2.53
CA LEU A 105 -10.92 2.20 -2.76
C LEU A 105 -11.28 3.08 -3.96
N ASP A 106 -11.69 2.46 -5.06
CA ASP A 106 -12.12 3.13 -6.28
C ASP A 106 -13.58 2.77 -6.59
N GLY A 107 -14.52 3.47 -5.97
CA GLY A 107 -15.93 3.26 -6.25
C GLY A 107 -16.89 4.00 -5.33
N ILE A 108 -18.17 3.84 -5.62
CA ILE A 108 -19.25 4.40 -4.81
C ILE A 108 -19.43 3.51 -3.57
N GLN A 109 -19.48 4.13 -2.41
CA GLN A 109 -19.81 3.43 -1.16
C GLN A 109 -21.23 2.84 -1.24
N ASN A 110 -21.36 1.55 -0.95
CA ASN A 110 -22.65 0.92 -0.69
C ASN A 110 -23.04 1.17 0.77
N LYS A 111 -23.93 2.12 1.00
CA LYS A 111 -24.27 2.54 2.36
C LYS A 111 -24.95 1.42 3.13
N ILE A 112 -24.72 1.37 4.44
CA ILE A 112 -25.51 0.56 5.35
C ILE A 112 -26.72 1.41 5.74
N MET A 113 -27.92 0.98 5.39
CA MET A 113 -29.15 1.75 5.64
C MET A 113 -29.65 1.60 7.07
N SER A 114 -29.55 0.38 7.60
CA SER A 114 -29.99 0.06 8.95
C SER A 114 -29.28 -1.19 9.47
N ILE A 115 -29.40 -1.39 10.78
CA ILE A 115 -28.83 -2.52 11.50
C ILE A 115 -29.96 -3.13 12.33
N ASP A 116 -30.16 -4.42 12.16
CA ASP A 116 -31.11 -5.21 12.94
C ASP A 116 -30.40 -5.86 14.14
N SER A 117 -31.10 -6.68 14.92
CA SER A 117 -30.49 -7.40 16.04
C SER A 117 -29.36 -8.36 15.64
N ASP A 118 -29.25 -8.76 14.36
CA ASP A 118 -28.29 -9.74 13.88
C ASP A 118 -27.69 -9.45 12.50
N GLY A 119 -28.03 -8.32 11.86
CA GLY A 119 -27.54 -8.06 10.51
C GLY A 119 -27.48 -6.60 10.08
N TYR A 120 -26.66 -6.37 9.06
CA TYR A 120 -26.47 -5.09 8.38
C TYR A 120 -27.26 -5.08 7.07
N ASN A 121 -28.12 -4.09 6.89
CA ASN A 121 -28.93 -3.92 5.69
C ASN A 121 -28.23 -2.95 4.74
N LEU A 122 -27.96 -3.39 3.51
CA LEU A 122 -27.25 -2.63 2.48
C LEU A 122 -28.23 -1.82 1.63
N GLU A 123 -27.81 -0.64 1.17
CA GLU A 123 -28.57 0.22 0.27
C GLU A 123 -28.73 -0.42 -1.11
N THR A 124 -27.63 -0.92 -1.67
CA THR A 124 -27.61 -1.55 -3.00
C THR A 124 -27.36 -3.06 -2.85
N PRO A 125 -28.09 -3.92 -3.60
CA PRO A 125 -27.81 -5.35 -3.64
C PRO A 125 -26.37 -5.65 -4.07
N CYS A 126 -25.64 -6.40 -3.26
CA CYS A 126 -24.32 -6.91 -3.59
C CYS A 126 -24.43 -8.11 -4.55
N VAL A 127 -23.72 -8.04 -5.66
CA VAL A 127 -23.69 -9.10 -6.69
C VAL A 127 -23.05 -10.38 -6.15
N ASN A 128 -21.99 -10.26 -5.35
CA ASN A 128 -21.23 -11.36 -4.76
C ASN A 128 -21.23 -11.23 -3.24
N PRO A 129 -22.33 -11.62 -2.56
CA PRO A 129 -22.42 -11.48 -1.11
C PRO A 129 -21.38 -12.38 -0.41
N PRO A 130 -20.89 -11.95 0.76
CA PRO A 130 -19.85 -12.67 1.48
C PRO A 130 -20.34 -14.03 2.02
N ILE A 131 -19.47 -15.04 2.00
CA ILE A 131 -19.82 -16.41 2.41
C ILE A 131 -19.84 -16.60 3.94
N LYS A 132 -20.55 -17.63 4.40
CA LYS A 132 -20.54 -18.07 5.81
C LYS A 132 -19.12 -18.39 6.27
N GLY A 133 -18.76 -17.95 7.48
CA GLY A 133 -17.43 -18.16 8.06
C GLY A 133 -16.46 -17.00 7.78
N MET A 134 -16.74 -16.14 6.80
CA MET A 134 -15.90 -14.98 6.54
C MET A 134 -15.93 -14.00 7.73
N LEU A 135 -14.74 -13.51 8.11
CA LEU A 135 -14.54 -12.50 9.15
C LEU A 135 -14.68 -11.13 8.50
N ILE A 136 -15.58 -10.31 9.04
CA ILE A 136 -15.71 -8.91 8.64
C ILE A 136 -15.30 -8.00 9.78
N PHE A 137 -14.52 -6.97 9.46
CA PHE A 137 -14.24 -5.85 10.34
C PHE A 137 -15.29 -4.77 10.09
N ALA A 138 -16.10 -4.50 11.11
CA ALA A 138 -17.09 -3.44 11.09
C ALA A 138 -16.52 -2.21 11.80
N SER A 139 -16.51 -1.05 11.14
CA SER A 139 -15.94 0.19 11.68
C SER A 139 -16.77 1.41 11.29
N GLY A 140 -16.57 2.52 12.01
CA GLY A 140 -17.23 3.79 11.73
C GLY A 140 -18.69 3.89 12.21
N PHE A 141 -19.23 2.89 12.90
CA PHE A 141 -20.59 2.94 13.46
C PHE A 141 -20.63 3.73 14.77
N ASP A 142 -21.65 4.57 14.97
CA ASP A 142 -21.80 5.34 16.22
C ASP A 142 -22.01 4.45 17.46
N LYS A 143 -22.68 3.30 17.26
CA LYS A 143 -22.92 2.33 18.34
C LYS A 143 -21.75 1.36 18.43
N HIS A 144 -21.00 1.41 19.53
CA HIS A 144 -19.83 0.56 19.76
C HIS A 144 -20.07 -0.94 19.52
N LYS A 145 -21.23 -1.48 19.90
CA LYS A 145 -21.58 -2.90 19.70
C LYS A 145 -21.56 -3.34 18.24
N ASN A 146 -21.78 -2.41 17.32
CA ASN A 146 -21.80 -2.67 15.88
C ASN A 146 -20.41 -2.63 15.24
N ASN A 147 -19.39 -2.20 15.98
CA ASN A 147 -18.00 -2.22 15.51
C ASN A 147 -17.28 -3.52 15.93
N GLY A 148 -16.08 -3.71 15.39
CA GLY A 148 -15.18 -4.83 15.67
C GLY A 148 -15.38 -6.01 14.71
N ILE A 149 -14.68 -7.11 15.00
CA ILE A 149 -14.73 -8.33 14.19
C ILE A 149 -16.05 -9.06 14.40
N LYS A 150 -16.70 -9.41 13.29
CA LYS A 150 -17.92 -10.22 13.25
C LYS A 150 -17.71 -11.42 12.33
N VAL A 151 -18.19 -12.59 12.74
CA VAL A 151 -18.19 -13.80 11.91
C VAL A 151 -19.50 -13.88 11.15
N ILE A 152 -19.47 -14.04 9.83
CA ILE A 152 -20.68 -14.14 9.03
C ILE A 152 -21.36 -15.50 9.26
N LYS A 153 -22.65 -15.45 9.61
CA LYS A 153 -23.54 -16.61 9.72
C LYS A 153 -24.13 -16.97 8.37
N SER A 154 -24.60 -15.95 7.64
CA SER A 154 -25.17 -16.05 6.30
C SER A 154 -25.25 -14.65 5.68
N ALA A 155 -25.24 -14.54 4.36
CA ALA A 155 -25.51 -13.28 3.67
C ALA A 155 -26.47 -13.50 2.50
N THR A 156 -27.21 -12.45 2.19
CA THR A 156 -28.02 -12.28 0.98
C THR A 156 -27.50 -11.06 0.23
N ALA A 157 -28.04 -10.78 -0.96
CA ALA A 157 -27.61 -9.62 -1.74
C ALA A 157 -27.76 -8.30 -0.96
N SER A 158 -28.81 -8.14 -0.14
CA SER A 158 -29.08 -6.87 0.56
C SER A 158 -28.90 -6.92 2.09
N LYS A 159 -28.53 -8.08 2.66
CA LYS A 159 -28.40 -8.23 4.11
C LYS A 159 -27.29 -9.18 4.49
N ILE A 160 -26.43 -8.77 5.42
CA ILE A 160 -25.35 -9.58 5.98
C ILE A 160 -25.72 -9.92 7.43
N ILE A 161 -25.85 -11.22 7.74
CA ILE A 161 -26.19 -11.72 9.07
C ILE A 161 -24.92 -12.26 9.74
N VAL A 162 -24.66 -11.81 10.96
CA VAL A 162 -23.46 -12.17 11.72
C VAL A 162 -23.79 -13.03 12.95
N ASN A 163 -22.78 -13.72 13.46
CA ASN A 163 -22.86 -14.39 14.75
C ASN A 163 -22.79 -13.35 15.88
N GLY A 164 -23.67 -13.48 16.87
CA GLY A 164 -23.80 -12.55 17.98
C GLY A 164 -24.86 -11.48 17.75
N GLY A 165 -25.31 -10.82 18.82
CA GLY A 165 -26.30 -9.76 18.74
C GLY A 165 -25.66 -8.40 18.42
N LEU A 166 -26.21 -7.68 17.45
CA LEU A 166 -25.90 -6.28 17.17
C LEU A 166 -26.78 -5.35 18.02
N ALA A 167 -26.59 -4.04 17.90
CA ALA A 167 -27.48 -3.02 18.44
C ALA A 167 -28.25 -2.39 17.28
N GLU A 168 -29.58 -2.53 17.31
CA GLU A 168 -30.44 -2.01 16.25
C GLU A 168 -30.20 -0.53 16.00
N ASN A 169 -30.14 -0.12 14.73
CA ASN A 169 -29.94 1.26 14.35
C ASN A 169 -30.64 1.56 13.02
N THR A 170 -31.59 2.49 13.03
CA THR A 170 -32.35 2.87 11.83
C THR A 170 -31.69 4.01 11.04
N LEU A 171 -30.67 4.66 11.61
CA LEU A 171 -29.92 5.75 10.97
C LEU A 171 -28.43 5.50 11.16
N VAL A 172 -27.76 5.07 10.10
CA VAL A 172 -26.33 4.78 10.11
C VAL A 172 -25.59 5.90 9.38
N ASN A 173 -24.47 6.35 9.95
CA ASN A 173 -23.66 7.41 9.36
C ASN A 173 -22.84 6.94 8.13
N ASP A 174 -22.36 7.90 7.34
CA ASP A 174 -21.61 7.62 6.10
C ASP A 174 -20.16 7.12 6.34
N ASN A 175 -19.66 7.13 7.58
CA ASN A 175 -18.37 6.54 7.92
C ASN A 175 -18.45 5.03 8.15
N ALA A 176 -19.66 4.47 8.30
CA ALA A 176 -19.86 3.04 8.49
C ALA A 176 -19.32 2.22 7.32
N LYS A 177 -18.44 1.27 7.64
CA LYS A 177 -17.73 0.41 6.69
C LYS A 177 -17.72 -1.03 7.20
N LEU A 178 -17.95 -1.97 6.28
CA LEU A 178 -17.73 -3.40 6.48
C LEU A 178 -16.67 -3.86 5.49
N THR A 179 -15.66 -4.59 5.96
CA THR A 179 -14.60 -5.14 5.10
C THR A 179 -14.28 -6.56 5.52
N ALA A 180 -14.18 -7.49 4.56
CA ALA A 180 -13.71 -8.84 4.80
C ALA A 180 -12.21 -8.85 5.06
N VAL A 181 -11.81 -9.42 6.20
CA VAL A 181 -10.42 -9.40 6.69
C VAL A 181 -9.86 -10.79 6.99
N GLY A 182 -10.68 -11.82 6.85
CA GLY A 182 -10.26 -13.19 7.12
C GLY A 182 -11.38 -14.21 6.99
N PHE A 183 -11.12 -15.43 7.45
CA PHE A 183 -12.06 -16.53 7.45
C PHE A 183 -11.86 -17.40 8.70
N LYS A 184 -12.97 -17.85 9.29
CA LYS A 184 -13.02 -18.79 10.40
C LYS A 184 -13.56 -20.13 9.93
N PHE A 185 -12.72 -21.16 9.99
CA PHE A 185 -13.05 -22.52 9.60
C PHE A 185 -13.90 -23.23 10.66
N GLN A 186 -14.62 -24.29 10.26
CA GLN A 186 -15.36 -25.11 11.21
C GLN A 186 -14.40 -25.93 12.08
N ALA A 187 -14.86 -26.27 13.29
CA ALA A 187 -14.11 -27.11 14.21
C ALA A 187 -13.66 -28.42 13.56
N GLY A 188 -12.35 -28.69 13.61
CA GLY A 188 -11.76 -29.93 13.13
C GLY A 188 -11.62 -30.05 11.62
N GLU A 189 -11.84 -28.97 10.88
CA GLU A 189 -11.83 -29.00 9.42
C GLU A 189 -10.43 -28.86 8.81
N CYS A 190 -9.49 -28.27 9.55
CA CYS A 190 -8.16 -27.89 9.07
C CYS A 190 -7.05 -28.77 9.63
N SER A 191 -6.06 -29.04 8.79
CA SER A 191 -4.78 -29.65 9.18
C SER A 191 -3.62 -29.01 8.42
N ILE A 192 -2.44 -28.98 9.04
CA ILE A 192 -1.18 -28.66 8.37
C ILE A 192 -0.49 -29.96 8.00
N VAL A 193 -0.07 -30.05 6.74
CA VAL A 193 0.78 -31.12 6.22
C VAL A 193 2.15 -30.50 5.91
N ALA A 194 3.19 -30.90 6.64
CA ALA A 194 4.54 -30.35 6.50
C ALA A 194 5.28 -30.85 5.24
N ASN A 195 4.79 -31.93 4.62
CA ASN A 195 5.34 -32.50 3.38
C ASN A 195 6.84 -32.86 3.45
N GLY A 196 7.33 -33.32 4.62
CA GLY A 196 8.62 -34.02 4.73
C GLY A 196 9.85 -33.27 4.19
N GLY A 197 9.89 -31.94 4.32
CA GLY A 197 10.98 -31.10 3.78
C GLY A 197 10.68 -30.47 2.42
N GLY A 198 9.43 -30.50 1.97
CA GLY A 198 8.88 -29.66 0.89
C GLY A 198 8.08 -28.47 1.43
N PHE A 199 7.31 -27.84 0.55
CA PHE A 199 6.41 -26.74 0.93
C PHE A 199 5.21 -27.26 1.74
N PRO A 200 4.94 -26.73 2.95
CA PRO A 200 3.80 -27.14 3.76
C PRO A 200 2.48 -26.71 3.14
N SER A 201 1.42 -27.42 3.46
CA SER A 201 0.08 -27.11 3.02
C SER A 201 -0.91 -27.03 4.17
N LEU A 202 -1.73 -25.99 4.19
CA LEU A 202 -3.01 -25.99 4.89
C LEU A 202 -4.00 -26.80 4.05
N VAL A 203 -4.58 -27.83 4.64
CA VAL A 203 -5.59 -28.69 4.02
C VAL A 203 -6.91 -28.53 4.77
N THR A 204 -7.99 -28.48 4.01
CA THR A 204 -9.37 -28.35 4.51
C THR A 204 -10.20 -29.54 4.03
N THR A 205 -11.24 -29.92 4.77
CA THR A 205 -12.10 -31.06 4.41
C THR A 205 -13.44 -30.65 3.79
N LYS A 206 -13.90 -29.40 3.96
CA LYS A 206 -15.24 -28.96 3.49
C LYS A 206 -15.22 -27.61 2.76
N THR A 207 -14.46 -26.66 3.26
CA THR A 207 -14.42 -25.28 2.80
C THR A 207 -13.54 -25.22 1.57
N LYS A 208 -14.11 -24.77 0.45
CA LYS A 208 -13.30 -24.51 -0.73
C LYS A 208 -12.51 -23.23 -0.55
N VAL A 209 -11.19 -23.31 -0.39
CA VAL A 209 -10.33 -22.12 -0.22
C VAL A 209 -10.29 -21.25 -1.47
N THR A 210 -10.61 -21.81 -2.65
CA THR A 210 -10.83 -21.05 -3.90
C THR A 210 -11.99 -20.06 -3.81
N SER A 211 -12.95 -20.26 -2.90
CA SER A 211 -14.06 -19.33 -2.67
C SER A 211 -13.67 -18.06 -1.87
N LEU A 212 -12.46 -18.03 -1.31
CA LEU A 212 -11.94 -16.88 -0.54
C LEU A 212 -11.32 -15.79 -1.42
N ASN A 213 -11.27 -16.00 -2.73
CA ASN A 213 -10.67 -15.08 -3.70
C ASN A 213 -9.21 -14.70 -3.35
N LEU A 214 -8.42 -15.68 -2.90
CA LEU A 214 -6.99 -15.54 -2.63
C LEU A 214 -6.20 -15.62 -3.94
N THR A 215 -5.05 -14.96 -3.97
CA THR A 215 -4.17 -14.90 -5.15
C THR A 215 -2.80 -15.51 -4.89
N LEU A 216 -2.15 -16.01 -5.95
CA LEU A 216 -0.78 -16.53 -5.84
C LEU A 216 0.19 -15.41 -5.48
N GLY A 217 1.06 -15.67 -4.50
CA GLY A 217 1.97 -14.70 -3.92
C GLY A 217 1.39 -13.92 -2.72
N GLU A 218 0.07 -13.98 -2.50
CA GLU A 218 -0.58 -13.29 -1.39
C GLU A 218 -0.09 -13.86 -0.05
N TRP A 219 0.14 -12.97 0.91
CA TRP A 219 0.46 -13.34 2.28
C TRP A 219 -0.82 -13.47 3.09
N ILE A 220 -0.80 -14.42 4.02
CA ILE A 220 -1.84 -14.64 5.01
C ILE A 220 -1.22 -14.73 6.40
N PHE A 221 -2.03 -14.45 7.42
CA PHE A 221 -1.68 -14.75 8.79
C PHE A 221 -2.56 -15.91 9.30
N LEU A 222 -1.92 -16.96 9.80
CA LEU A 222 -2.56 -18.16 10.34
C LEU A 222 -2.64 -18.09 11.86
N GLY A 223 -3.86 -18.02 12.38
CA GLY A 223 -4.17 -18.00 13.81
C GLY A 223 -4.96 -16.76 14.22
N GLY A 224 -5.76 -16.91 15.27
CA GLY A 224 -6.44 -15.80 15.95
C GLY A 224 -6.27 -15.81 17.48
N ASP A 225 -6.82 -14.80 18.15
CA ASP A 225 -6.59 -14.50 19.58
C ASP A 225 -7.37 -15.40 20.55
N THR A 226 -8.39 -16.10 20.07
CA THR A 226 -9.23 -16.96 20.91
C THR A 226 -8.61 -18.35 21.14
N SER A 227 -9.09 -19.04 22.18
CA SER A 227 -8.73 -20.45 22.38
C SER A 227 -9.22 -21.29 21.20
N ASN A 228 -8.34 -22.13 20.65
CA ASN A 228 -8.60 -22.97 19.46
C ASN A 228 -8.80 -22.23 18.13
N SER A 229 -8.50 -20.92 18.02
CA SER A 229 -8.43 -20.23 16.72
C SER A 229 -7.06 -20.29 16.04
N SER A 230 -6.09 -20.97 16.65
CA SER A 230 -4.75 -21.15 16.09
C SER A 230 -4.20 -22.55 16.36
N PHE A 231 -3.40 -23.04 15.41
CA PHE A 231 -2.54 -24.19 15.64
C PHE A 231 -1.53 -23.87 16.75
N LYS A 232 -1.08 -24.90 17.47
CA LYS A 232 -0.12 -24.72 18.57
C LYS A 232 1.28 -24.44 18.02
N LYS A 233 1.64 -25.03 16.89
CA LYS A 233 3.00 -24.96 16.32
C LYS A 233 3.04 -24.26 14.97
N ASN A 234 1.99 -24.40 14.17
CA ASN A 234 1.92 -23.82 12.83
C ASN A 234 1.07 -22.54 12.79
N LYS A 235 1.53 -21.48 13.46
CA LYS A 235 0.85 -20.18 13.51
C LYS A 235 1.80 -19.06 13.12
N GLY A 236 1.27 -18.07 12.41
CA GLY A 236 2.02 -16.92 11.92
C GLY A 236 1.85 -16.66 10.42
N TRP A 237 2.75 -15.86 9.85
CA TRP A 237 2.75 -15.44 8.46
C TRP A 237 3.15 -16.54 7.49
N ALA A 238 2.41 -16.65 6.39
CA ALA A 238 2.70 -17.58 5.31
C ALA A 238 2.40 -16.97 3.93
N ARG A 239 3.28 -17.18 2.95
CA ARG A 239 3.07 -16.75 1.55
C ARG A 239 2.53 -17.88 0.69
N ILE A 240 1.45 -17.63 -0.03
CA ILE A 240 0.77 -18.62 -0.88
C ILE A 240 1.55 -18.86 -2.17
N THR A 241 1.93 -20.11 -2.42
CA THR A 241 2.63 -20.54 -3.65
C THR A 241 1.75 -21.38 -4.58
N ALA A 242 0.72 -22.05 -4.03
CA ALA A 242 -0.26 -22.79 -4.82
C ALA A 242 -1.62 -22.80 -4.10
N ILE A 243 -2.69 -22.79 -4.90
CA ILE A 243 -4.08 -22.84 -4.45
C ILE A 243 -4.77 -23.99 -5.18
N SER A 244 -5.39 -24.90 -4.44
CA SER A 244 -6.36 -25.87 -4.95
C SER A 244 -7.71 -25.66 -4.27
N ASP A 245 -8.75 -26.39 -4.68
CA ASP A 245 -10.06 -26.28 -4.05
C ASP A 245 -10.00 -26.44 -2.53
N TYR A 246 -9.17 -27.34 -2.00
CA TYR A 246 -9.13 -27.67 -0.57
C TYR A 246 -7.76 -27.52 0.09
N SER A 247 -6.79 -26.91 -0.60
CA SER A 247 -5.46 -26.68 -0.02
C SER A 247 -4.82 -25.36 -0.44
N LEU A 248 -4.07 -24.78 0.50
CA LEU A 248 -3.13 -23.68 0.28
C LEU A 248 -1.74 -24.20 0.58
N THR A 249 -0.80 -24.04 -0.33
CA THR A 249 0.62 -24.41 -0.13
C THR A 249 1.46 -23.16 0.06
N PHE A 250 2.44 -23.21 0.96
CA PHE A 250 3.23 -22.05 1.36
C PHE A 250 4.71 -22.19 1.03
N ASP A 251 5.34 -21.15 0.47
CA ASP A 251 6.77 -21.16 0.15
C ASP A 251 7.64 -20.29 1.07
N ASP A 252 7.05 -19.42 1.88
CA ASP A 252 7.73 -18.72 2.96
C ASP A 252 6.81 -18.69 4.19
N THR A 253 7.31 -19.19 5.32
CA THR A 253 6.60 -19.25 6.60
C THR A 253 7.46 -18.64 7.69
N ASP A 254 6.84 -18.06 8.73
CA ASP A 254 7.53 -17.62 9.94
C ASP A 254 7.63 -18.71 11.02
N PHE A 255 6.78 -19.73 10.94
CA PHE A 255 6.83 -20.92 11.79
C PHE A 255 7.62 -22.05 11.13
N THR A 256 8.10 -23.00 11.95
CA THR A 256 8.67 -24.25 11.43
C THR A 256 7.56 -25.27 11.20
N PRO A 257 7.27 -25.66 9.94
CA PRO A 257 6.13 -26.51 9.66
C PRO A 257 6.28 -27.91 10.27
N ILE A 258 5.23 -28.37 10.93
CA ILE A 258 5.08 -29.75 11.40
C ILE A 258 3.68 -30.27 11.05
N ASP A 259 3.53 -31.58 10.87
CA ASP A 259 2.19 -32.15 10.71
C ASP A 259 1.36 -31.88 11.98
N GLU A 260 0.20 -31.26 11.81
CA GLU A 260 -0.66 -30.89 12.93
C GLU A 260 -2.14 -30.97 12.53
N ASN A 261 -2.93 -31.65 13.35
CA ASN A 261 -4.38 -31.71 13.24
C ASN A 261 -5.00 -31.51 14.63
N ASN A 262 -6.21 -30.97 14.68
CA ASN A 262 -6.95 -30.82 15.93
C ASN A 262 -8.45 -30.76 15.63
N ASN A 263 -9.19 -31.75 16.14
CA ASN A 263 -10.63 -31.89 15.91
C ASN A 263 -11.49 -30.77 16.50
N ASN A 264 -10.94 -29.97 17.43
CA ASN A 264 -11.64 -28.85 18.07
C ASN A 264 -11.18 -27.48 17.55
N LEU A 265 -10.24 -27.45 16.59
CA LEU A 265 -9.68 -26.22 16.05
C LEU A 265 -10.66 -25.53 15.11
N GLU A 266 -11.06 -24.31 15.44
CA GLU A 266 -11.78 -23.40 14.55
C GLU A 266 -10.78 -22.37 14.02
N LEU A 267 -9.89 -22.81 13.12
CA LEU A 267 -8.77 -21.99 12.64
C LEU A 267 -9.27 -20.65 12.10
N GLU A 268 -8.59 -19.57 12.47
CA GLU A 268 -8.76 -18.26 11.84
C GLU A 268 -7.58 -17.99 10.90
N LEU A 269 -7.90 -17.43 9.74
CA LEU A 269 -6.94 -17.01 8.72
C LEU A 269 -7.27 -15.57 8.34
N TYR A 270 -6.26 -14.71 8.32
CA TYR A 270 -6.43 -13.29 7.98
C TYR A 270 -5.76 -12.98 6.64
N PHE A 271 -6.40 -12.12 5.84
CA PHE A 271 -5.94 -11.69 4.52
C PHE A 271 -6.21 -10.19 4.31
N GLY A 272 -5.47 -9.59 3.40
CA GLY A 272 -5.53 -8.16 3.09
C GLY A 272 -5.92 -7.83 1.65
N THR A 273 -5.92 -6.54 1.34
CA THR A 273 -6.03 -6.01 -0.03
C THR A 273 -4.67 -6.12 -0.71
N VAL A 274 -4.64 -6.67 -1.92
CA VAL A 274 -3.39 -6.96 -2.66
C VAL A 274 -3.24 -6.02 -3.85
N ILE A 275 -2.06 -5.43 -4.01
CA ILE A 275 -1.65 -4.68 -5.19
C ILE A 275 -0.32 -5.26 -5.68
N LYS A 276 -0.23 -5.64 -6.94
CA LYS A 276 1.01 -6.12 -7.56
C LYS A 276 1.13 -5.58 -8.98
N ASN A 277 2.34 -5.46 -9.49
CA ASN A 277 2.50 -5.13 -10.90
C ASN A 277 2.03 -6.31 -11.76
N GLU A 278 1.42 -6.00 -12.90
CA GLU A 278 0.74 -6.99 -13.74
C GLU A 278 1.56 -7.30 -14.99
N SER A 279 1.62 -8.58 -15.37
CA SER A 279 2.25 -9.02 -16.63
C SER A 279 1.32 -8.89 -17.84
N ARG A 280 0.01 -8.76 -17.61
CA ARG A 280 -1.01 -8.67 -18.65
C ARG A 280 -1.38 -7.22 -18.96
N GLN A 281 -1.29 -6.85 -20.23
CA GLN A 281 -1.55 -5.48 -20.70
C GLN A 281 -2.94 -4.95 -20.31
N ASP A 282 -3.97 -5.81 -20.30
CA ASP A 282 -5.34 -5.39 -19.95
C ASP A 282 -5.52 -5.07 -18.45
N LEU A 283 -4.64 -5.61 -17.60
CA LEU A 283 -4.63 -5.38 -16.15
C LEU A 283 -3.69 -4.23 -15.74
N ILE A 284 -2.80 -3.77 -16.63
CA ILE A 284 -1.95 -2.61 -16.40
C ILE A 284 -2.81 -1.34 -16.53
N LYS A 285 -3.07 -0.66 -15.41
CA LYS A 285 -3.93 0.53 -15.33
C LYS A 285 -3.10 1.77 -15.02
N LYS A 286 -2.79 2.55 -16.06
CA LYS A 286 -2.23 3.90 -15.91
C LYS A 286 -3.32 4.85 -15.43
N ARG A 287 -3.07 5.57 -14.34
CA ARG A 287 -3.98 6.56 -13.74
C ARG A 287 -3.34 7.94 -13.79
N SER A 288 -4.17 8.96 -13.95
CA SER A 288 -3.76 10.36 -13.80
C SER A 288 -4.51 11.03 -12.66
N TYR A 289 -3.84 12.01 -12.06
CA TYR A 289 -4.30 12.70 -10.88
C TYR A 289 -4.23 14.21 -11.10
N CYS A 290 -5.12 14.93 -10.42
CA CYS A 290 -5.01 16.36 -10.21
C CYS A 290 -4.62 16.60 -8.75
N ILE A 291 -3.50 17.29 -8.53
CA ILE A 291 -2.92 17.51 -7.21
C ILE A 291 -3.04 18.99 -6.87
N GLU A 292 -3.70 19.30 -5.76
CA GLU A 292 -3.96 20.65 -5.25
C GLU A 292 -3.12 20.92 -4.00
N ARG A 293 -2.38 22.04 -4.00
CA ARG A 293 -1.77 22.64 -2.80
C ARG A 293 -2.47 23.94 -2.47
N THR A 294 -3.01 24.08 -1.26
CA THR A 294 -3.55 25.36 -0.79
C THR A 294 -2.44 26.28 -0.29
N LEU A 295 -2.59 27.58 -0.51
CA LEU A 295 -1.57 28.61 -0.21
C LEU A 295 -2.12 29.71 0.70
N GLY A 296 -3.01 29.34 1.62
CA GLY A 296 -3.69 30.25 2.54
C GLY A 296 -4.74 31.14 1.87
N ASP A 297 -5.27 32.08 2.64
CA ASP A 297 -6.38 32.95 2.25
C ASP A 297 -5.88 34.34 1.80
N ASP A 298 -6.35 34.85 0.66
CA ASP A 298 -6.03 36.20 0.16
C ASP A 298 -7.00 37.30 0.64
N GLY A 299 -7.96 36.95 1.50
CA GLY A 299 -9.07 37.79 1.92
C GLY A 299 -10.37 37.55 1.15
N ASN A 300 -10.33 36.78 0.05
CA ASN A 300 -11.51 36.34 -0.71
C ASN A 300 -11.69 34.81 -0.67
N GLY A 301 -10.94 34.11 0.17
CA GLY A 301 -10.98 32.66 0.34
C GLY A 301 -9.62 31.99 0.10
N LEU A 302 -9.61 30.67 0.20
CA LEU A 302 -8.40 29.86 0.02
C LEU A 302 -7.89 29.90 -1.43
N GLN A 303 -6.65 30.34 -1.59
CA GLN A 303 -5.89 30.24 -2.82
C GLN A 303 -5.35 28.81 -2.99
N ALA A 304 -5.17 28.38 -4.24
CA ALA A 304 -4.66 27.06 -4.53
C ALA A 304 -3.79 27.04 -5.79
N GLN A 305 -2.79 26.17 -5.77
CA GLN A 305 -2.00 25.79 -6.93
C GLN A 305 -2.30 24.34 -7.26
N TYR A 306 -2.42 24.04 -8.56
CA TYR A 306 -2.71 22.70 -9.03
C TYR A 306 -1.68 22.24 -10.05
N VAL A 307 -1.54 20.93 -10.10
CA VAL A 307 -0.80 20.20 -11.10
C VAL A 307 -1.77 19.18 -11.71
N THR A 308 -1.95 19.21 -13.03
CA THR A 308 -2.98 18.45 -13.77
C THR A 308 -2.36 17.42 -14.70
N GLY A 309 -3.02 16.29 -14.90
CA GLY A 309 -2.46 15.19 -15.70
C GLY A 309 -1.22 14.58 -15.04
N ALA A 310 -1.19 14.51 -13.71
CA ALA A 310 -0.07 13.98 -12.95
C ALA A 310 -0.09 12.45 -12.96
N VAL A 311 0.97 11.82 -13.45
CA VAL A 311 1.13 10.36 -13.46
C VAL A 311 2.25 9.98 -12.50
N ALA A 312 1.99 8.97 -11.67
CA ALA A 312 2.88 8.52 -10.61
C ALA A 312 4.20 7.98 -11.19
N ASN A 313 5.31 8.60 -10.78
CA ASN A 313 6.64 8.31 -11.33
C ASN A 313 7.49 7.48 -10.37
N GLU A 314 7.76 8.00 -9.17
CA GLU A 314 8.60 7.33 -8.19
C GLU A 314 8.00 7.42 -6.80
N ILE A 315 7.99 6.31 -6.08
CA ILE A 315 7.78 6.28 -4.64
C ILE A 315 8.96 5.60 -3.97
N LYS A 316 9.50 6.24 -2.92
CA LYS A 316 10.60 5.72 -2.12
C LYS A 316 10.18 5.59 -0.66
N PHE A 317 10.31 4.38 -0.12
CA PHE A 317 10.15 4.06 1.29
C PHE A 317 11.50 4.17 1.99
N ASN A 318 11.57 4.97 3.04
CA ASN A 318 12.77 5.12 3.86
C ASN A 318 12.52 4.51 5.25
N LEU A 319 13.34 3.52 5.59
CA LEU A 319 13.32 2.85 6.89
C LEU A 319 14.71 3.01 7.51
N SER A 320 14.84 3.97 8.42
CA SER A 320 16.05 4.17 9.23
C SER A 320 15.77 3.84 10.69
N THR A 321 16.79 3.37 11.41
CA THR A 321 16.64 3.05 12.84
C THR A 321 16.10 4.22 13.66
N ALA A 322 15.20 3.92 14.61
CA ALA A 322 14.63 4.89 15.57
C ALA A 322 13.88 6.07 14.92
N GLN A 323 13.21 5.83 13.79
CA GLN A 323 12.43 6.84 13.07
C GLN A 323 11.06 6.30 12.64
N TYR A 324 10.16 7.21 12.29
CA TYR A 324 8.97 6.86 11.50
C TYR A 324 9.39 6.44 10.09
N ILE A 325 8.63 5.51 9.52
CA ILE A 325 8.80 5.12 8.13
C ILE A 325 8.23 6.26 7.29
N THR A 326 9.02 6.83 6.39
CA THR A 326 8.59 7.92 5.50
C THR A 326 8.52 7.45 4.05
N CYS A 327 7.66 8.11 3.28
CA CYS A 327 7.48 7.88 1.85
C CYS A 327 7.71 9.18 1.10
N ASP A 328 8.63 9.18 0.14
CA ASP A 328 8.82 10.27 -0.80
C ASP A 328 8.12 9.90 -2.12
N LEU A 329 7.16 10.71 -2.54
CA LEU A 329 6.37 10.48 -3.74
C LEU A 329 6.69 11.54 -4.78
N SER A 330 6.74 11.13 -6.05
CA SER A 330 6.90 12.03 -7.19
C SER A 330 5.97 11.66 -8.35
N TYR A 331 5.51 12.71 -9.03
CA TYR A 331 4.61 12.66 -10.18
C TYR A 331 5.13 13.58 -11.27
N VAL A 332 5.05 13.10 -12.50
CA VAL A 332 5.29 13.91 -13.70
C VAL A 332 3.95 14.32 -14.26
N ALA A 333 3.78 15.61 -14.53
CA ALA A 333 2.50 16.15 -14.92
C ALA A 333 2.57 16.93 -16.23
N CYS A 334 1.39 17.13 -16.80
CA CYS A 334 1.26 17.74 -18.11
C CYS A 334 0.89 19.23 -18.05
N GLY A 335 0.56 19.75 -16.87
CA GLY A 335 0.21 21.16 -16.71
C GLY A 335 0.23 21.60 -15.26
N SER A 336 0.28 22.91 -15.07
CA SER A 336 0.09 23.55 -13.77
C SER A 336 -0.79 24.77 -13.92
N LEU A 337 -1.56 25.09 -12.88
CA LEU A 337 -2.43 26.26 -12.84
C LEU A 337 -2.52 26.80 -11.41
N THR A 338 -2.91 28.06 -11.28
CA THR A 338 -3.14 28.72 -9.99
C THR A 338 -4.54 29.31 -9.96
N LYS A 339 -5.17 29.31 -8.78
CA LYS A 339 -6.50 29.85 -8.51
C LYS A 339 -6.44 30.77 -7.31
N LYS A 340 -7.14 31.90 -7.42
CA LYS A 340 -7.30 32.87 -6.33
C LYS A 340 -8.33 32.39 -5.31
N GLY A 341 -8.44 33.10 -4.20
CA GLY A 341 -9.49 32.86 -3.22
C GLY A 341 -10.87 32.85 -3.85
N GLY A 342 -11.68 31.85 -3.51
CA GLY A 342 -13.05 31.68 -4.02
C GLY A 342 -13.16 31.05 -5.41
N GLU A 343 -12.04 30.78 -6.09
CA GLU A 343 -12.01 30.22 -7.46
C GLU A 343 -11.42 28.80 -7.53
N ARG A 344 -11.39 28.07 -6.41
CA ARG A 344 -10.92 26.68 -6.38
C ARG A 344 -11.76 25.80 -7.29
N LEU A 345 -11.16 24.72 -7.80
CA LEU A 345 -11.89 23.74 -8.60
C LEU A 345 -12.99 23.09 -7.74
N ASP A 346 -14.11 22.80 -8.38
CA ASP A 346 -15.26 22.15 -7.75
C ASP A 346 -14.90 20.74 -7.25
N GLY A 347 -15.73 20.19 -6.37
CA GLY A 347 -15.58 18.85 -5.83
C GLY A 347 -15.68 18.73 -4.31
N VAL A 348 -15.97 17.52 -3.86
CA VAL A 348 -16.06 17.16 -2.44
C VAL A 348 -14.66 16.96 -1.90
N ARG A 349 -14.32 17.61 -0.78
CA ARG A 349 -13.03 17.47 -0.11
C ARG A 349 -13.16 16.61 1.13
N LEU A 350 -12.51 15.46 1.10
CA LEU A 350 -12.40 14.56 2.24
C LEU A 350 -11.28 15.06 3.14
N VAL A 351 -11.51 14.99 4.45
CA VAL A 351 -10.50 15.32 5.45
C VAL A 351 -9.36 14.29 5.37
N ALA A 352 -8.14 14.75 5.59
CA ALA A 352 -6.99 13.86 5.63
C ALA A 352 -7.13 12.81 6.74
N ASP A 353 -6.79 11.57 6.43
CA ASP A 353 -6.81 10.48 7.39
C ASP A 353 -5.63 10.62 8.37
N LYS A 354 -5.94 10.81 9.64
CA LYS A 354 -4.96 11.00 10.72
C LYS A 354 -4.64 9.67 11.41
N SER A 355 -4.43 8.64 10.61
CA SER A 355 -4.04 7.33 11.13
C SER A 355 -2.60 7.38 11.66
N GLU A 356 -2.32 6.56 12.66
CA GLU A 356 -1.00 6.52 13.28
C GLU A 356 0.08 6.07 12.28
N ALA A 357 1.23 6.73 12.35
CA ALA A 357 2.40 6.40 11.55
C ALA A 357 3.09 5.13 12.06
N TYR A 358 3.63 4.33 11.13
CA TYR A 358 4.47 3.20 11.48
C TYR A 358 5.89 3.66 11.83
N ASN A 359 6.48 3.06 12.87
CA ASN A 359 7.87 3.27 13.25
C ASN A 359 8.73 2.02 13.10
N THR A 360 10.03 2.22 12.88
CA THR A 360 10.98 1.13 12.66
C THR A 360 11.37 0.37 13.92
N THR A 361 11.05 0.89 15.11
CA THR A 361 11.44 0.29 16.40
C THR A 361 10.46 -0.77 16.90
N SER A 362 9.16 -0.55 16.70
CA SER A 362 8.11 -1.37 17.33
C SER A 362 7.08 -1.91 16.34
N ASN A 363 7.08 -1.47 15.07
CA ASN A 363 6.08 -1.91 14.10
C ASN A 363 6.64 -2.82 13.00
N ILE A 364 7.94 -3.08 12.97
CA ILE A 364 8.52 -4.10 12.08
C ILE A 364 8.37 -5.46 12.76
N TYR A 365 7.47 -6.30 12.23
CA TYR A 365 7.35 -7.69 12.67
C TYR A 365 8.52 -8.52 12.15
N ARG A 366 8.86 -8.34 10.87
CA ARG A 366 9.95 -9.06 10.22
C ARG A 366 10.49 -8.30 9.02
N GLN A 367 11.81 -8.26 8.90
CA GLN A 367 12.48 -7.93 7.65
C GLN A 367 13.42 -9.08 7.30
N LYS A 368 13.22 -9.68 6.12
CA LYS A 368 13.90 -10.91 5.73
C LYS A 368 14.45 -10.77 4.32
N LEU A 369 15.75 -11.05 4.18
CA LEU A 369 16.43 -11.27 2.90
C LEU A 369 17.01 -12.67 2.93
N SER A 370 16.63 -13.51 1.98
CA SER A 370 17.02 -14.92 1.99
C SER A 370 17.19 -15.47 0.58
N VAL A 371 18.16 -16.37 0.41
CA VAL A 371 18.29 -17.14 -0.83
C VAL A 371 17.05 -18.01 -0.99
N ILE A 372 16.44 -17.98 -2.17
CA ILE A 372 15.24 -18.76 -2.46
C ILE A 372 15.59 -20.25 -2.40
N ASP A 373 14.85 -20.99 -1.58
CA ASP A 373 14.95 -22.44 -1.47
C ASP A 373 13.72 -23.08 -2.12
N LYS A 374 13.93 -24.05 -3.01
CA LYS A 374 12.84 -24.77 -3.69
C LYS A 374 12.30 -25.94 -2.88
N THR A 375 12.98 -26.27 -1.78
CA THR A 375 12.67 -27.39 -0.90
C THR A 375 12.23 -26.91 0.48
N SER A 376 12.80 -25.84 1.02
CA SER A 376 12.41 -25.29 2.33
C SER A 376 11.45 -24.11 2.21
N SER A 377 10.43 -24.09 3.08
CA SER A 377 9.57 -22.92 3.32
C SER A 377 10.13 -21.96 4.38
N ILE A 378 11.34 -22.24 4.87
CA ILE A 378 12.10 -21.40 5.80
C ILE A 378 13.45 -21.11 5.14
N PRO A 379 13.48 -20.29 4.07
CA PRO A 379 14.72 -20.01 3.36
C PRO A 379 15.74 -19.32 4.29
N GLN A 380 17.02 -19.68 4.11
CA GLN A 380 18.11 -19.24 4.97
C GLN A 380 18.34 -17.72 4.84
N THR A 381 18.31 -17.03 5.98
CA THR A 381 18.50 -15.57 6.05
C THR A 381 19.95 -15.16 5.79
N LEU A 382 20.15 -14.08 5.05
CA LEU A 382 21.47 -13.53 4.70
C LEU A 382 22.04 -12.56 5.75
N PHE A 383 21.21 -12.04 6.65
CA PHE A 383 21.62 -11.20 7.77
C PHE A 383 20.72 -11.39 8.99
N ALA A 384 21.18 -10.93 10.15
CA ALA A 384 20.41 -10.91 11.39
C ALA A 384 19.77 -9.54 11.66
N TYR A 385 20.50 -8.45 11.42
CA TYR A 385 20.08 -7.09 11.77
C TYR A 385 20.46 -6.07 10.69
N VAL A 386 19.62 -5.04 10.54
CA VAL A 386 19.71 -3.98 9.54
C VAL A 386 19.71 -2.63 10.24
N THR A 387 20.52 -1.68 9.77
CA THR A 387 20.51 -0.30 10.28
C THR A 387 19.64 0.62 9.42
N ASP A 388 19.71 0.43 8.11
CA ASP A 388 19.00 1.24 7.13
C ASP A 388 18.53 0.39 5.97
N SER A 389 17.31 0.66 5.52
CA SER A 389 16.70 0.03 4.37
C SER A 389 15.92 1.07 3.59
N ASN A 390 16.05 1.04 2.28
CA ASN A 390 15.11 1.70 1.40
C ASN A 390 14.63 0.76 0.31
N LEU A 391 13.47 1.14 -0.21
CA LEU A 391 12.79 0.50 -1.32
C LEU A 391 12.22 1.60 -2.20
N SER A 392 12.57 1.62 -3.48
CA SER A 392 12.02 2.54 -4.48
C SER A 392 11.32 1.76 -5.58
N ILE A 393 10.18 2.31 -6.02
CA ILE A 393 9.46 1.91 -7.21
C ILE A 393 9.56 3.07 -8.18
N SER A 394 10.03 2.82 -9.40
CA SER A 394 10.14 3.81 -10.46
C SER A 394 9.48 3.33 -11.75
N ASN A 395 8.64 4.18 -12.34
CA ASN A 395 7.95 3.94 -13.61
C ASN A 395 8.61 4.66 -14.80
N GLY A 396 9.67 5.44 -14.58
CA GLY A 396 10.38 6.15 -15.64
C GLY A 396 9.48 7.07 -16.47
N VAL A 397 8.53 7.75 -15.82
CA VAL A 397 7.55 8.61 -16.49
C VAL A 397 8.25 9.86 -17.03
N THR A 398 7.99 10.20 -18.28
CA THR A 398 8.54 11.38 -18.95
C THR A 398 7.47 12.12 -19.72
N GLY A 399 7.47 13.45 -19.62
CA GLY A 399 6.51 14.30 -20.33
C GLY A 399 6.83 14.40 -21.83
N ILE A 400 5.85 14.19 -22.69
CA ILE A 400 5.97 14.32 -24.14
C ILE A 400 5.49 15.72 -24.56
N LYS A 401 6.34 16.46 -25.28
CA LYS A 401 6.09 17.84 -25.74
C LYS A 401 5.85 17.87 -27.25
N ALA A 402 5.06 18.82 -27.72
CA ALA A 402 4.75 19.02 -29.14
C ALA A 402 4.70 20.51 -29.51
N LEU A 403 4.88 20.80 -30.81
CA LEU A 403 4.77 22.15 -31.33
C LEU A 403 3.35 22.70 -31.13
N GLY A 404 3.25 23.96 -30.67
CA GLY A 404 1.97 24.62 -30.44
C GLY A 404 1.31 24.33 -29.09
N ILE A 405 1.91 23.50 -28.24
CA ILE A 405 1.44 23.21 -26.89
C ILE A 405 2.48 23.66 -25.88
N LEU A 406 2.06 24.41 -24.85
CA LEU A 406 2.93 24.79 -23.75
C LEU A 406 2.95 23.67 -22.71
N GLY A 407 4.14 23.10 -22.50
CA GLY A 407 4.36 21.94 -21.63
C GLY A 407 3.98 20.61 -22.28
N SER A 408 3.87 19.57 -21.48
CA SER A 408 3.59 18.22 -22.00
C SER A 408 2.11 18.03 -22.37
N PHE A 409 1.86 17.36 -23.50
CA PHE A 409 0.50 17.02 -23.91
C PHE A 409 0.10 15.59 -23.52
N ASP A 410 1.08 14.71 -23.37
CA ASP A 410 0.93 13.33 -22.88
C ASP A 410 2.20 12.94 -22.09
N VAL A 411 2.21 11.74 -21.50
CA VAL A 411 3.37 11.16 -20.82
C VAL A 411 3.72 9.80 -21.42
N SER A 412 5.02 9.52 -21.54
CA SER A 412 5.58 8.20 -21.81
C SER A 412 5.94 7.53 -20.49
N VAL A 413 5.74 6.20 -20.41
CA VAL A 413 6.11 5.39 -19.24
C VAL A 413 7.22 4.41 -19.62
N GLY A 414 8.14 4.18 -18.69
CA GLY A 414 9.23 3.20 -18.83
C GLY A 414 8.88 1.85 -18.23
N ASN A 415 9.91 1.06 -17.93
CA ASN A 415 9.76 -0.21 -17.23
C ASN A 415 9.42 0.03 -15.76
N PHE A 416 8.58 -0.85 -15.20
CA PHE A 416 8.37 -0.94 -13.75
C PHE A 416 9.64 -1.46 -13.09
N ASN A 417 10.39 -0.57 -12.43
CA ASN A 417 11.65 -0.89 -11.80
C ASN A 417 11.52 -0.82 -10.28
N VAL A 418 11.99 -1.88 -9.60
CA VAL A 418 11.99 -1.96 -8.14
C VAL A 418 13.43 -2.10 -7.67
N THR A 419 13.90 -1.09 -6.95
CA THR A 419 15.29 -1.03 -6.46
C THR A 419 15.33 -0.69 -4.99
N GLY A 420 16.49 -0.83 -4.37
CA GLY A 420 16.75 -0.18 -3.09
C GLY A 420 17.97 -0.72 -2.40
N SER A 421 18.48 0.03 -1.44
CA SER A 421 19.67 -0.36 -0.68
C SER A 421 19.33 -0.83 0.73
N LEU A 422 20.22 -1.63 1.30
CA LEU A 422 20.13 -2.18 2.63
C LEU A 422 21.52 -2.19 3.25
N THR A 423 21.67 -1.63 4.45
CA THR A 423 22.90 -1.77 5.23
C THR A 423 22.64 -2.73 6.39
N ALA A 424 23.31 -3.87 6.36
CA ALA A 424 23.17 -4.92 7.38
C ALA A 424 24.45 -5.05 8.22
N PHE A 425 24.31 -5.51 9.47
CA PHE A 425 25.46 -5.95 10.25
C PHE A 425 26.01 -7.25 9.66
N PHE A 426 27.31 -7.28 9.40
CA PHE A 426 27.97 -8.44 8.82
C PHE A 426 28.02 -9.59 9.83
N SER A 427 27.28 -10.67 9.55
CA SER A 427 27.28 -11.88 10.37
C SER A 427 27.95 -13.08 9.70
N SER A 428 27.93 -13.16 8.37
CA SER A 428 28.52 -14.28 7.62
C SER A 428 28.90 -13.89 6.19
N VAL A 429 29.80 -14.68 5.58
CA VAL A 429 30.20 -14.52 4.17
C VAL A 429 29.09 -14.96 3.19
N ALA A 430 28.00 -15.56 3.66
CA ALA A 430 26.93 -16.09 2.82
C ALA A 430 26.29 -15.00 1.94
N ALA A 431 26.18 -13.76 2.44
CA ALA A 431 25.70 -12.63 1.63
C ALA A 431 26.64 -12.30 0.47
N ILE A 432 27.96 -12.35 0.70
CA ILE A 432 28.98 -12.11 -0.34
C ILE A 432 28.99 -13.27 -1.35
N GLU A 433 28.83 -14.51 -0.89
CA GLU A 433 28.73 -15.68 -1.76
C GLU A 433 27.46 -15.65 -2.61
N ALA A 434 26.32 -15.25 -2.04
CA ALA A 434 25.07 -15.07 -2.77
C ALA A 434 25.22 -14.05 -3.91
N ILE A 435 25.92 -12.93 -3.66
CA ILE A 435 26.25 -11.95 -4.71
C ILE A 435 27.13 -12.58 -5.79
N LYS A 436 28.24 -13.24 -5.41
CA LYS A 436 29.19 -13.85 -6.37
C LYS A 436 28.54 -14.92 -7.23
N ASN A 437 27.62 -15.69 -6.67
CA ASN A 437 26.92 -16.77 -7.36
C ASN A 437 25.70 -16.29 -8.15
N ASN A 438 25.37 -14.99 -8.12
CA ASN A 438 24.13 -14.44 -8.67
C ASN A 438 22.91 -15.25 -8.23
N ALA A 439 22.84 -15.52 -6.92
CA ALA A 439 21.78 -16.36 -6.35
C ALA A 439 20.42 -15.67 -6.45
N ASP A 440 19.37 -16.46 -6.67
CA ASP A 440 18.00 -15.98 -6.57
C ASP A 440 17.68 -15.65 -5.11
N VAL A 441 17.36 -14.39 -4.82
CA VAL A 441 17.08 -13.91 -3.46
C VAL A 441 15.65 -13.37 -3.40
N GLY A 442 15.00 -13.53 -2.26
CA GLY A 442 13.72 -12.88 -1.94
C GLY A 442 13.89 -11.87 -0.82
N PHE A 443 13.12 -10.78 -0.87
CA PHE A 443 13.02 -9.79 0.20
C PHE A 443 11.58 -9.57 0.62
N SER A 444 11.31 -9.63 1.92
CA SER A 444 10.02 -9.23 2.48
C SER A 444 10.19 -8.37 3.72
N THR A 445 9.33 -7.36 3.86
CA THR A 445 9.16 -6.58 5.10
C THR A 445 7.69 -6.65 5.51
N ILE A 446 7.45 -7.10 6.74
CA ILE A 446 6.13 -7.21 7.36
C ILE A 446 6.05 -6.16 8.46
N LEU A 447 5.09 -5.25 8.31
CA LEU A 447 4.73 -4.24 9.28
C LEU A 447 3.42 -4.62 9.96
N ALA A 448 3.35 -4.43 11.27
CA ALA A 448 2.12 -4.64 12.04
C ALA A 448 2.06 -3.67 13.24
N SER A 449 0.92 -3.03 13.43
CA SER A 449 0.63 -2.10 14.53
C SER A 449 -0.87 -1.93 14.70
N ASN A 450 -1.35 -1.77 15.94
CA ASN A 450 -2.76 -1.47 16.25
C ASN A 450 -3.77 -2.34 15.49
N ASN A 451 -3.54 -3.65 15.48
CA ASN A 451 -4.38 -4.61 14.77
C ASN A 451 -4.50 -4.34 13.26
N ALA A 452 -3.48 -3.77 12.64
CA ALA A 452 -3.38 -3.57 11.20
C ALA A 452 -1.97 -3.95 10.73
N GLY A 453 -1.79 -4.12 9.42
CA GLY A 453 -0.46 -4.40 8.89
C GLY A 453 -0.29 -4.08 7.42
N ALA A 454 0.95 -4.13 6.98
CA ALA A 454 1.33 -3.95 5.59
C ALA A 454 2.53 -4.83 5.26
N ILE A 455 2.57 -5.33 4.03
CA ILE A 455 3.66 -6.18 3.54
C ILE A 455 4.19 -5.59 2.25
N PHE A 456 5.51 -5.49 2.19
CA PHE A 456 6.27 -5.30 0.95
C PHE A 456 6.99 -6.60 0.65
N ASP A 457 6.68 -7.21 -0.48
CA ASP A 457 7.28 -8.47 -0.90
C ASP A 457 7.86 -8.35 -2.31
N ILE A 458 9.13 -8.71 -2.45
CA ILE A 458 9.88 -8.82 -3.71
C ILE A 458 10.37 -10.26 -3.77
N PRO A 459 9.59 -11.17 -4.38
CA PRO A 459 9.88 -12.60 -4.29
C PRO A 459 11.14 -13.02 -5.02
N LEU A 460 11.60 -12.24 -6.00
CA LEU A 460 12.82 -12.46 -6.74
C LEU A 460 13.58 -11.15 -6.95
N LEU A 461 14.85 -11.12 -6.55
CA LEU A 461 15.77 -10.02 -6.78
C LEU A 461 17.20 -10.53 -6.96
N ALA A 462 17.99 -9.72 -7.64
CA ALA A 462 19.44 -9.86 -7.68
C ALA A 462 20.09 -8.92 -6.65
N LEU A 463 21.20 -9.37 -6.07
CA LEU A 463 22.00 -8.57 -5.13
C LEU A 463 23.28 -8.07 -5.81
N SER A 464 23.68 -6.85 -5.46
CA SER A 464 25.00 -6.31 -5.79
C SER A 464 25.56 -5.48 -4.62
N GLY A 465 26.76 -4.92 -4.80
CA GLY A 465 27.50 -4.30 -3.70
C GLY A 465 28.27 -5.33 -2.88
N GLY A 466 28.15 -5.28 -1.55
CA GLY A 466 28.68 -6.32 -0.67
C GLY A 466 30.14 -6.16 -0.24
N ILE A 467 30.70 -4.95 -0.33
CA ILE A 467 32.02 -4.63 0.23
C ILE A 467 31.84 -4.31 1.72
N PRO A 468 32.39 -5.11 2.66
CA PRO A 468 32.24 -4.81 4.08
C PRO A 468 32.97 -3.53 4.48
N ASN A 469 32.31 -2.68 5.25
CA ASN A 469 32.92 -1.50 5.86
C ASN A 469 33.53 -1.90 7.21
N VAL A 470 34.84 -1.69 7.34
CA VAL A 470 35.61 -2.00 8.54
C VAL A 470 36.22 -0.71 9.07
N GLU A 471 35.68 -0.22 10.18
CA GLU A 471 36.17 0.98 10.87
C GLU A 471 36.65 0.62 12.28
N LYS A 472 37.67 1.35 12.76
CA LYS A 472 38.18 1.15 14.11
C LYS A 472 37.06 1.45 15.13
N ASP A 473 36.92 0.60 16.13
CA ASP A 473 35.97 0.75 17.24
C ASP A 473 34.47 0.70 16.82
N GLN A 474 34.15 0.17 15.63
CA GLN A 474 32.79 -0.03 15.12
C GLN A 474 32.53 -1.50 14.73
N LYS A 475 31.24 -1.88 14.66
CA LYS A 475 30.84 -3.19 14.11
C LYS A 475 30.96 -3.16 12.58
N ILE A 476 31.30 -4.29 11.98
CA ILE A 476 31.40 -4.43 10.52
C ILE A 476 29.99 -4.37 9.92
N THR A 477 29.80 -3.53 8.92
CA THR A 477 28.56 -3.44 8.14
C THR A 477 28.80 -3.84 6.69
N ILE A 478 27.73 -4.25 6.00
CA ILE A 478 27.77 -4.58 4.57
C ILE A 478 26.61 -3.86 3.87
N PRO A 479 26.90 -2.97 2.90
CA PRO A 479 25.88 -2.39 2.04
C PRO A 479 25.52 -3.38 0.93
N LEU A 480 24.23 -3.59 0.74
CA LEU A 480 23.64 -4.47 -0.26
C LEU A 480 22.66 -3.67 -1.11
N GLU A 481 22.80 -3.76 -2.42
CA GLU A 481 21.87 -3.18 -3.38
C GLU A 481 20.94 -4.27 -3.92
N LYS A 482 19.64 -3.96 -3.97
CA LYS A 482 18.57 -4.87 -4.37
C LYS A 482 18.00 -4.40 -5.70
N THR A 483 17.88 -5.32 -6.66
CA THR A 483 17.19 -5.08 -7.94
C THR A 483 16.17 -6.18 -8.17
N GLY A 484 14.88 -5.84 -8.12
CA GLY A 484 13.79 -6.78 -8.30
C GLY A 484 13.69 -7.31 -9.72
N ALA A 485 13.20 -8.54 -9.87
CA ALA A 485 12.94 -9.19 -11.15
C ALA A 485 11.57 -9.89 -11.14
N GLU A 486 11.04 -10.19 -12.32
CA GLU A 486 9.78 -10.93 -12.46
C GLU A 486 9.90 -12.33 -11.85
N ASN A 487 9.00 -12.67 -10.94
CA ASN A 487 8.96 -13.96 -10.28
C ASN A 487 8.15 -15.01 -11.07
N LYS A 488 8.12 -16.25 -10.55
CA LYS A 488 7.33 -17.38 -11.11
C LYS A 488 5.81 -17.14 -11.21
N HIS A 489 5.27 -16.14 -10.52
CA HIS A 489 3.86 -15.77 -10.49
C HIS A 489 3.54 -14.54 -11.37
N GLY A 490 4.50 -14.06 -12.17
CA GLY A 490 4.32 -13.01 -13.16
C GLY A 490 4.25 -11.60 -12.58
N TYR A 491 4.88 -11.35 -11.43
CA TYR A 491 5.01 -10.02 -10.85
C TYR A 491 6.41 -9.79 -10.24
N THR A 492 6.81 -8.54 -10.09
CA THR A 492 8.11 -8.14 -9.52
C THR A 492 7.97 -7.80 -8.04
N MET A 493 6.93 -7.06 -7.68
CA MET A 493 6.66 -6.64 -6.31
C MET A 493 5.17 -6.77 -5.98
N MET A 494 4.89 -7.16 -4.75
CA MET A 494 3.57 -7.13 -4.15
C MET A 494 3.56 -6.20 -2.94
N TYR A 495 2.57 -5.34 -2.89
CA TYR A 495 2.16 -4.62 -1.71
C TYR A 495 0.84 -5.20 -1.21
N GLN A 496 0.75 -5.50 0.08
CA GLN A 496 -0.49 -5.98 0.68
C GLN A 496 -0.78 -5.21 1.96
N SER A 497 -2.01 -4.71 2.10
CA SER A 497 -2.45 -4.02 3.32
C SER A 497 -3.55 -4.80 4.04
N PHE A 498 -3.40 -4.94 5.35
CA PHE A 498 -4.31 -5.64 6.22
C PHE A 498 -5.10 -4.61 7.02
N GLU A 499 -6.38 -4.48 6.72
CA GLU A 499 -7.29 -3.62 7.47
C GLU A 499 -7.46 -4.11 8.92
N TYR A 500 -7.35 -5.42 9.15
CA TYR A 500 -7.34 -5.99 10.49
C TYR A 500 -6.38 -7.16 10.61
N LEU A 501 -5.72 -7.27 11.77
CA LEU A 501 -4.90 -8.38 12.21
C LEU A 501 -5.17 -8.68 13.71
N PRO A 502 -5.13 -9.94 14.13
CA PRO A 502 -5.26 -10.31 15.54
C PRO A 502 -4.06 -9.83 16.37
N ASP A 503 -4.21 -9.74 17.69
CA ASP A 503 -3.14 -9.30 18.60
C ASP A 503 -1.91 -10.19 18.49
N ILE A 504 -2.09 -11.51 18.29
CA ILE A 504 -0.98 -12.45 18.10
C ILE A 504 -0.15 -12.21 16.82
N ALA A 505 -0.62 -11.37 15.89
CA ALA A 505 0.11 -10.99 14.69
C ALA A 505 0.96 -9.72 14.87
N MET A 506 0.85 -9.06 16.02
CA MET A 506 1.65 -7.88 16.33
C MET A 506 3.11 -8.28 16.62
N PRO A 507 4.08 -7.39 16.38
CA PRO A 507 5.46 -7.63 16.77
C PRO A 507 5.53 -7.91 18.26
N ALA A 508 6.34 -8.88 18.67
CA ALA A 508 6.58 -9.11 20.09
C ALA A 508 7.11 -7.81 20.71
N ALA A 509 6.61 -7.44 21.90
CA ALA A 509 7.22 -6.35 22.65
C ALA A 509 8.69 -6.72 22.87
N ASN A 510 9.60 -5.88 22.39
CA ASN A 510 11.03 -6.05 22.63
C ASN A 510 11.25 -5.89 24.14
N ASP A 511 11.48 -7.00 24.85
CA ASP A 511 11.96 -7.01 26.24
C ASP A 511 13.43 -6.58 26.31
#